data_AF-Q47B83-F1
#
_entry.id   AF-Q47B83-F1
#
_cell.length_a   1.000
_cell.length_b   1.000
_cell.length_c   1.000
_cell.angle_alpha   90.00
_cell.angle_beta   90.00
_cell.angle_gamma   90.00
#
_symmetry.space_group_name_H-M   'P 1'
#
loop_
_entity.id
_entity.type
_entity.pdbx_description
1 polymer ?
#
loop_
_entity_poly.entity_id
_entity_poly.type
_entity_poly.pdbx_seq_one_letter_code
_entity_poly.pdbx_strand_id
1 'polypeptide(L)'
;MNSPNISAPNSQARWRERRRFLLATVAITLLYLGIQAVWMWGAAQLAHIGWTLNDPAETYAAEAATVAEQSRHREASLNPQVPLRVFQLGYEYGYLSQWLGGYGQQTEADMQQLSRPVSAHIQRLNELAEQLGVAPAARLPVRTAADFSQLTQRIEEDPAGLAGRVEKVSSLRLRHLFLLAAHVGIEAAALTPSGDLTPIPATELIGKHATLAGIPEPLWRPLSRVGSGAREKQLGEYQVAVAHLESTLAKRYNAGAGKLIHILFLPGTGTIPAKADSKSAKP
;
A
#
# COMPACT_ATOMS: atom_id res chain seq x y z
N MET A 1 -74.98 36.11 18.86
CA MET A 1 -73.62 36.59 18.54
C MET A 1 -72.65 35.79 19.41
N ASN A 2 -71.96 34.80 18.84
CA ASN A 2 -70.91 34.05 19.53
C ASN A 2 -69.55 34.59 19.06
N SER A 3 -68.78 35.16 19.97
CA SER A 3 -67.38 35.53 19.72
C SER A 3 -66.52 34.27 19.64
N PRO A 4 -65.64 34.12 18.65
CA PRO A 4 -64.67 33.03 18.62
C PRO A 4 -63.57 33.28 19.65
N ASN A 5 -63.39 32.31 20.55
CA ASN A 5 -62.31 32.29 21.53
C ASN A 5 -61.00 31.95 20.81
N ILE A 6 -60.13 32.95 20.61
CA ILE A 6 -58.81 32.75 19.98
C ILE A 6 -57.85 32.22 21.04
N SER A 7 -57.73 30.89 21.10
CA SER A 7 -56.72 30.20 21.91
C SER A 7 -55.31 30.60 21.45
N ALA A 8 -54.55 31.29 22.31
CA ALA A 8 -53.15 31.63 22.05
C ALA A 8 -52.28 30.37 21.86
N PRO A 9 -51.41 30.30 20.83
CA PRO A 9 -50.82 29.03 20.41
C PRO A 9 -49.57 28.66 21.22
N ASN A 10 -49.68 27.65 22.07
CA ASN A 10 -48.74 26.51 22.21
C ASN A 10 -47.21 26.81 22.08
N SER A 11 -46.70 27.87 22.71
CA SER A 11 -45.29 28.29 22.60
C SER A 11 -44.35 27.43 23.46
N GLN A 12 -44.79 27.02 24.65
CA GLN A 12 -44.03 26.16 25.56
C GLN A 12 -43.89 24.72 25.02
N ALA A 13 -44.93 24.18 24.37
CA ALA A 13 -44.89 22.87 23.74
C ALA A 13 -43.86 22.84 22.60
N ARG A 14 -43.92 23.83 21.70
CA ARG A 14 -42.95 23.99 20.59
C ARG A 14 -41.51 24.16 21.06
N TRP A 15 -41.29 24.85 22.18
CA TRP A 15 -39.95 25.04 22.75
C TRP A 15 -39.38 23.76 23.39
N ARG A 16 -40.22 22.99 24.11
CA ARG A 16 -39.84 21.68 24.64
C ARG A 16 -39.53 20.69 23.53
N GLU A 17 -40.29 20.72 22.45
CA GLU A 17 -40.11 19.86 21.28
C GLU A 17 -38.83 20.22 20.51
N ARG A 18 -38.54 21.50 20.30
CA ARG A 18 -37.25 21.98 19.75
C ARG A 18 -36.06 21.59 20.63
N ARG A 19 -36.18 21.69 21.95
CA ARG A 19 -35.12 21.24 22.88
C ARG A 19 -34.88 19.73 22.80
N ARG A 20 -35.95 18.93 22.75
CA ARG A 20 -35.85 17.47 22.59
C ARG A 20 -35.21 17.10 21.26
N PHE A 21 -35.60 17.76 20.18
CA PHE A 21 -34.99 17.57 18.87
C PHE A 21 -33.50 17.92 18.89
N LEU A 22 -33.12 19.09 19.42
CA LEU A 22 -31.71 19.48 19.54
C LEU A 22 -30.89 18.51 20.40
N LEU A 23 -31.43 18.07 21.55
CA LEU A 23 -30.76 17.09 22.41
C LEU A 23 -30.63 15.74 21.71
N ALA A 24 -31.65 15.28 20.98
CA ALA A 24 -31.59 14.06 20.20
C ALA A 24 -30.56 14.16 19.07
N THR A 25 -30.52 15.28 18.34
CA THR A 25 -29.50 15.54 17.32
C THR A 25 -28.11 15.51 17.91
N VAL A 26 -27.86 16.23 19.02
CA VAL A 26 -26.56 16.23 19.70
C VAL A 26 -26.18 14.82 20.18
N ALA A 27 -27.12 14.09 20.77
CA ALA A 27 -26.88 12.71 21.22
C ALA A 27 -26.53 11.79 20.06
N ILE A 28 -27.23 11.88 18.92
CA ILE A 28 -26.95 11.12 17.71
C ILE A 28 -25.59 11.51 17.13
N THR A 29 -25.27 12.80 17.06
CA THR A 29 -23.98 13.29 16.58
C THR A 29 -22.83 12.80 17.45
N LEU A 30 -22.96 12.88 18.79
CA LEU A 30 -21.94 12.39 19.71
C LEU A 30 -21.80 10.86 19.63
N LEU A 31 -22.91 10.13 19.48
CA LEU A 31 -22.87 8.69 19.27
C LEU A 31 -22.17 8.33 17.96
N TYR A 32 -22.47 9.05 16.88
CA TYR A 32 -21.82 8.87 15.58
C TYR A 32 -20.31 9.14 15.67
N LEU A 33 -19.90 10.26 16.29
CA LEU A 33 -18.50 10.58 16.52
C LEU A 33 -17.79 9.54 17.39
N GLY A 34 -18.47 9.04 18.42
CA GLY A 34 -17.95 7.97 19.29
C GLY A 34 -17.74 6.66 18.55
N ILE A 35 -18.74 6.22 17.75
CA ILE A 35 -18.62 5.03 16.90
C ILE A 35 -17.49 5.22 15.90
N GLN A 36 -17.42 6.37 15.24
CA GLN A 36 -16.37 6.70 14.28
C GLN A 36 -14.99 6.65 14.93
N ALA A 37 -14.82 7.22 16.13
CA ALA A 37 -13.56 7.20 16.87
C ALA A 37 -13.13 5.76 17.24
N VAL A 38 -14.06 4.94 17.73
CA VAL A 38 -13.80 3.52 18.04
C VAL A 38 -13.42 2.74 16.79
N TRP A 39 -14.10 2.98 15.67
CA TRP A 39 -13.82 2.31 14.41
C TRP A 39 -12.44 2.70 13.85
N MET A 40 -12.11 3.99 13.87
CA MET A 40 -10.79 4.50 13.46
C MET A 40 -9.67 3.97 14.36
N TRP A 41 -9.90 3.89 15.67
CA TRP A 41 -8.96 3.27 16.60
C TRP A 41 -8.74 1.78 16.27
N GLY A 42 -9.81 1.02 16.04
CA GLY A 42 -9.73 -0.39 15.64
C GLY A 42 -8.97 -0.58 14.33
N ALA A 43 -9.29 0.22 13.31
CA ALA A 43 -8.59 0.20 12.03
C ALA A 43 -7.09 0.53 12.17
N ALA A 44 -6.73 1.50 13.01
CA ALA A 44 -5.34 1.84 13.29
C ALA A 44 -4.59 0.69 13.99
N GLN A 45 -5.22 0.01 14.96
CA GLN A 45 -4.63 -1.17 15.60
C GLN A 45 -4.41 -2.31 14.60
N LEU A 46 -5.37 -2.57 13.71
CA LEU A 46 -5.23 -3.56 12.65
C LEU A 46 -4.13 -3.18 11.66
N ALA A 47 -3.98 -1.90 11.32
CA ALA A 47 -2.92 -1.39 10.47
C ALA A 47 -1.51 -1.52 11.09
N HIS A 48 -1.38 -1.39 12.42
CA HIS A 48 -0.10 -1.60 13.11
C HIS A 48 0.42 -3.04 12.99
N ILE A 49 -0.49 -4.01 13.08
CA ILE A 49 -0.14 -5.43 12.93
C ILE A 49 -0.17 -5.90 11.47
N GLY A 50 -0.62 -5.05 10.55
CA GLY A 50 -0.76 -5.37 9.12
C GLY A 50 -1.75 -6.50 8.89
N TRP A 51 -2.82 -6.51 9.69
CA TRP A 51 -3.86 -7.52 9.60
C TRP A 51 -4.65 -7.34 8.32
N THR A 52 -4.94 -8.46 7.67
CA THR A 52 -5.77 -8.55 6.47
C THR A 52 -6.79 -9.66 6.69
N LEU A 53 -7.96 -9.55 6.06
CA LEU A 53 -9.03 -10.54 6.23
C LEU A 53 -8.59 -11.94 5.76
N ASN A 54 -7.78 -11.98 4.70
CA ASN A 54 -7.06 -13.16 4.24
C ASN A 54 -5.56 -12.84 4.18
N ASP A 55 -4.68 -13.76 4.58
CA ASP A 55 -3.24 -13.56 4.43
C ASP A 55 -2.86 -13.53 2.93
N PRO A 56 -2.30 -12.44 2.39
CA PRO A 56 -1.91 -12.37 0.99
C PRO A 56 -0.85 -13.40 0.61
N ALA A 57 -0.01 -13.85 1.55
CA ALA A 57 0.98 -14.89 1.30
C ALA A 57 0.30 -16.22 0.93
N GLU A 58 -0.77 -16.57 1.65
CA GLU A 58 -1.53 -17.79 1.43
C GLU A 58 -2.51 -17.64 0.24
N THR A 59 -3.23 -16.51 0.21
CA THR A 59 -4.29 -16.24 -0.78
C THR A 59 -3.76 -16.27 -2.22
N TYR A 60 -2.57 -15.71 -2.45
CA TYR A 60 -1.99 -15.58 -3.79
C TYR A 60 -0.91 -16.61 -4.10
N ALA A 61 -0.69 -17.62 -3.25
CA ALA A 61 0.40 -18.59 -3.43
C ALA A 61 0.30 -19.37 -4.75
N ALA A 62 -0.90 -19.84 -5.12
CA ALA A 62 -1.13 -20.58 -6.36
C ALA A 62 -0.96 -19.70 -7.61
N GLU A 63 -1.44 -18.45 -7.54
CA GLU A 63 -1.27 -17.48 -8.61
C GLU A 63 0.21 -17.10 -8.77
N ALA A 64 0.94 -16.92 -7.67
CA ALA A 64 2.37 -16.63 -7.68
C ALA A 64 3.19 -17.75 -8.35
N ALA A 65 2.82 -19.02 -8.14
CA ALA A 65 3.45 -20.14 -8.85
C ALA A 65 3.21 -20.06 -10.37
N THR A 66 2.01 -19.66 -10.79
CA THR A 66 1.65 -19.48 -12.21
C THR A 66 2.41 -18.30 -12.83
N VAL A 67 2.45 -17.15 -12.14
CA VAL A 67 3.21 -15.96 -12.57
C VAL A 67 4.70 -16.26 -12.66
N ALA A 68 5.25 -16.98 -11.69
CA ALA A 68 6.64 -17.42 -11.72
C ALA A 68 6.91 -18.27 -12.96
N GLU A 69 6.03 -19.23 -13.27
CA GLU A 69 6.17 -20.12 -14.43
C GLU A 69 6.22 -19.31 -15.74
N GLN A 70 5.20 -18.48 -15.97
CA GLN A 70 5.06 -17.65 -17.17
C GLN A 70 6.24 -16.69 -17.36
N SER A 71 6.86 -16.27 -16.25
CA SER A 71 7.97 -15.33 -16.28
C SER A 71 9.34 -15.99 -16.46
N ARG A 72 9.50 -17.30 -16.20
CA ARG A 72 10.80 -17.99 -16.19
C ARG A 72 11.59 -17.78 -17.48
N HIS A 73 10.96 -18.01 -18.63
CA HIS A 73 11.65 -17.95 -19.92
C HIS A 73 12.13 -16.53 -20.24
N ARG A 74 11.28 -15.50 -20.05
CA ARG A 74 11.69 -14.11 -20.32
C ARG A 74 12.78 -13.65 -19.37
N GLU A 75 12.70 -14.02 -18.10
CA GLU A 75 13.66 -13.55 -17.11
C GLU A 75 15.02 -14.21 -17.21
N ALA A 76 15.12 -15.41 -17.79
CA ALA A 76 16.39 -16.09 -18.00
C ALA A 76 17.36 -15.29 -18.90
N SER A 77 16.85 -14.43 -19.78
CA SER A 77 17.65 -13.59 -20.67
C SER A 77 17.83 -12.15 -20.17
N LEU A 78 17.21 -11.77 -19.06
CA LEU A 78 17.30 -10.40 -18.54
C LEU A 78 18.65 -10.14 -17.88
N ASN A 79 19.12 -8.89 -17.99
CA ASN A 79 20.25 -8.44 -17.18
C ASN A 79 19.88 -8.56 -15.68
N PRO A 80 20.75 -9.12 -14.83
CA PRO A 80 20.47 -9.28 -13.40
C PRO A 80 20.13 -7.99 -12.64
N GLN A 81 20.49 -6.81 -13.16
CA GLN A 81 20.12 -5.54 -12.55
C GLN A 81 18.67 -5.11 -12.85
N VAL A 82 18.01 -5.70 -13.84
CA VAL A 82 16.65 -5.32 -14.27
C VAL A 82 15.65 -5.38 -13.11
N PRO A 83 15.56 -6.45 -12.29
CA PRO A 83 14.62 -6.51 -11.19
C PRO A 83 14.82 -5.40 -10.15
N LEU A 84 16.06 -5.08 -9.80
CA LEU A 84 16.36 -3.99 -8.87
C LEU A 84 15.94 -2.64 -9.46
N ARG A 85 16.25 -2.39 -10.74
CA ARG A 85 15.83 -1.15 -11.42
C ARG A 85 14.32 -1.04 -11.55
N VAL A 86 13.62 -2.15 -11.79
CA VAL A 86 12.15 -2.19 -11.83
C VAL A 86 11.54 -1.85 -10.46
N PHE A 87 12.11 -2.40 -9.38
CA PHE A 87 11.72 -2.01 -8.03
C PHE A 87 11.94 -0.51 -7.79
N GLN A 88 13.14 0.00 -8.09
CA GLN A 88 13.45 1.42 -7.91
C GLN A 88 12.55 2.33 -8.75
N LEU A 89 12.24 1.93 -10.00
CA LEU A 89 11.33 2.67 -10.87
C LEU A 89 9.93 2.77 -10.24
N GLY A 90 9.41 1.65 -9.74
CA GLY A 90 8.12 1.63 -9.06
C GLY A 90 8.11 2.50 -7.81
N TYR A 91 9.15 2.40 -6.97
CA TYR A 91 9.31 3.21 -5.77
C TYR A 91 9.25 4.71 -6.09
N GLU A 92 10.08 5.18 -7.03
CA GLU A 92 10.12 6.59 -7.43
C GLU A 92 8.77 7.05 -8.02
N TYR A 93 8.12 6.20 -8.82
CA TYR A 93 6.83 6.49 -9.43
C TYR A 93 5.74 6.68 -8.36
N GLY A 94 5.66 5.78 -7.39
CA GLY A 94 4.72 5.86 -6.27
C GLY A 94 4.98 7.07 -5.38
N TYR A 95 6.24 7.29 -5.02
CA TYR A 95 6.67 8.42 -4.19
C TYR A 95 6.27 9.76 -4.81
N LEU A 96 6.61 9.97 -6.08
CA LEU A 96 6.28 11.20 -6.80
C LEU A 96 4.77 11.36 -7.02
N SER A 97 4.03 10.27 -7.24
CA SER A 97 2.59 10.32 -7.41
C SER A 97 1.87 10.74 -6.12
N GLN A 98 2.34 10.28 -4.96
CA GLN A 98 1.83 10.73 -3.66
C GLN A 98 2.25 12.17 -3.35
N TRP A 99 3.55 12.49 -3.49
CA TRP A 99 4.08 13.81 -3.14
C TRP A 99 3.45 14.93 -3.99
N LEU A 100 3.52 14.79 -5.31
CA LEU A 100 3.03 15.81 -6.23
C LEU A 100 1.50 15.72 -6.43
N GLY A 101 0.91 14.55 -6.18
CA GLY A 101 -0.54 14.37 -6.21
C GLY A 101 -1.26 15.18 -5.14
N GLY A 102 -0.65 15.34 -3.96
CA GLY A 102 -1.24 16.10 -2.85
C GLY A 102 -1.50 17.58 -3.18
N TYR A 103 -0.82 18.14 -4.17
CA TYR A 103 -1.04 19.52 -4.63
C TYR A 103 -2.15 19.63 -5.70
N GLY A 104 -2.66 18.52 -6.23
CA GLY A 104 -3.70 18.53 -7.25
C GLY A 104 -3.27 19.21 -8.56
N GLN A 105 -4.24 19.81 -9.26
CA GLN A 105 -3.98 20.56 -10.48
C GLN A 105 -3.47 21.97 -10.15
N GLN A 106 -2.25 22.27 -10.58
CA GLN A 106 -1.59 23.56 -10.42
C GLN A 106 -1.16 24.09 -11.79
N THR A 107 -0.79 25.37 -11.87
CA THR A 107 -0.17 25.91 -13.08
C THR A 107 1.21 25.26 -13.30
N GLU A 108 1.75 25.34 -14.52
CA GLU A 108 3.08 24.79 -14.80
C GLU A 108 4.17 25.47 -13.96
N ALA A 109 4.09 26.79 -13.80
CA ALA A 109 5.02 27.56 -12.98
C ALA A 109 4.97 27.14 -11.50
N ASP A 110 3.77 26.97 -10.95
CA ASP A 110 3.59 26.52 -9.56
C ASP A 110 4.09 25.07 -9.40
N MET A 111 3.76 24.18 -10.34
CA MET A 111 4.26 22.80 -10.31
C MET A 111 5.78 22.72 -10.36
N GLN A 112 6.45 23.58 -11.14
CA GLN A 112 7.92 23.63 -11.17
C GLN A 112 8.48 24.01 -9.81
N GLN A 113 7.88 24.98 -9.12
CA GLN A 113 8.30 25.37 -7.76
C GLN A 113 8.04 24.24 -6.75
N LEU A 114 6.86 23.62 -6.79
CA LEU A 114 6.48 22.51 -5.90
C LEU A 114 7.29 21.23 -6.13
N SER A 115 7.86 21.07 -7.32
CA SER A 115 8.70 19.91 -7.66
C SER A 115 10.15 20.05 -7.19
N ARG A 116 10.60 21.24 -6.78
CA ARG A 116 12.00 21.47 -6.36
C ARG A 116 12.47 20.54 -5.25
N PRO A 117 11.70 20.27 -4.17
CA PRO A 117 12.14 19.38 -3.09
C PRO A 117 12.34 17.93 -3.55
N VAL A 118 11.71 17.53 -4.66
CA VAL A 118 11.72 16.16 -5.19
C VAL A 118 12.41 16.07 -6.56
N SER A 119 13.22 17.05 -6.94
CA SER A 119 13.90 17.08 -8.24
C SER A 119 14.82 15.87 -8.45
N ALA A 120 15.50 15.41 -7.39
CA ALA A 120 16.34 14.21 -7.42
C ALA A 120 15.51 12.94 -7.70
N HIS A 121 14.32 12.82 -7.12
CA HIS A 121 13.39 11.72 -7.39
C HIS A 121 12.91 11.74 -8.84
N ILE A 122 12.58 12.92 -9.38
CA ILE A 122 12.18 13.09 -10.80
C ILE A 122 13.31 12.66 -11.74
N GLN A 123 14.54 13.12 -11.48
CA GLN A 123 15.70 12.73 -12.27
C GLN A 123 15.91 11.21 -12.23
N ARG A 124 15.87 10.61 -11.04
CA ARG A 124 16.06 9.17 -10.87
C ARG A 124 14.97 8.34 -11.54
N LEU A 125 13.71 8.77 -11.48
CA LEU A 125 12.61 8.13 -12.21
C LEU A 125 12.89 8.08 -13.72
N ASN A 126 13.32 9.21 -14.30
CA ASN A 126 13.62 9.31 -15.73
C ASN A 126 14.82 8.44 -16.13
N GLU A 127 15.90 8.49 -15.34
CA GLU A 127 17.09 7.65 -15.56
C GLU A 127 16.76 6.16 -15.50
N LEU A 128 15.94 5.74 -14.54
CA LEU A 128 15.52 4.34 -14.42
C LEU A 128 14.62 3.90 -15.58
N ALA A 129 13.71 4.76 -16.02
CA ALA A 129 12.86 4.48 -17.18
C ALA A 129 13.71 4.31 -18.45
N GLU A 130 14.68 5.19 -18.67
CA GLU A 130 15.64 5.12 -19.77
C GLU A 130 16.48 3.84 -19.71
N GLN A 131 17.07 3.53 -18.55
CA GLN A 131 17.88 2.32 -18.35
C GLN A 131 17.10 1.00 -18.56
N LEU A 132 15.78 1.03 -18.39
CA LEU A 132 14.88 -0.10 -18.63
C LEU A 132 14.30 -0.11 -20.05
N GLY A 133 14.54 0.92 -20.86
CA GLY A 133 13.94 1.07 -22.19
C GLY A 133 12.42 1.27 -22.15
N VAL A 134 11.91 1.82 -21.03
CA VAL A 134 10.48 2.12 -20.86
C VAL A 134 10.26 3.59 -21.18
N ALA A 135 9.28 3.90 -22.04
CA ALA A 135 8.93 5.28 -22.39
C ALA A 135 8.74 6.14 -21.12
N PRO A 136 9.08 7.45 -21.18
CA PRO A 136 9.20 8.30 -20.00
C PRO A 136 8.03 8.13 -19.02
N ALA A 137 8.37 7.83 -17.77
CA ALA A 137 7.41 7.67 -16.71
C ALA A 137 6.96 9.06 -16.25
N ALA A 138 5.78 9.49 -16.69
CA ALA A 138 5.13 10.63 -16.06
C ALA A 138 4.44 10.16 -14.77
N ARG A 139 4.53 10.97 -13.71
CA ARG A 139 3.71 10.80 -12.50
C ARG A 139 2.24 10.66 -12.86
N LEU A 140 1.47 10.01 -11.99
CA LEU A 140 0.03 9.96 -12.17
C LEU A 140 -0.57 11.38 -12.07
N PRO A 141 -1.30 11.87 -13.08
CA PRO A 141 -1.92 13.19 -13.00
C PRO A 141 -3.06 13.16 -11.97
N VAL A 142 -3.08 14.13 -11.07
CA VAL A 142 -4.15 14.32 -10.07
C VAL A 142 -4.80 15.67 -10.36
N ARG A 143 -6.09 15.65 -10.70
CA ARG A 143 -6.86 16.86 -11.02
C ARG A 143 -7.82 17.25 -9.90
N THR A 144 -8.28 16.26 -9.14
CA THR A 144 -9.29 16.44 -8.08
C THR A 144 -8.85 15.82 -6.76
N ALA A 145 -9.52 16.18 -5.66
CA ALA A 145 -9.33 15.47 -4.39
C ALA A 145 -9.76 14.00 -4.48
N ALA A 146 -10.75 13.68 -5.33
CA ALA A 146 -11.18 12.31 -5.57
C ALA A 146 -10.07 11.50 -6.25
N ASP A 147 -9.41 12.07 -7.26
CA ASP A 147 -8.26 11.47 -7.95
C ASP A 147 -7.12 11.12 -6.99
N PHE A 148 -6.93 11.94 -5.96
CA PHE A 148 -5.92 11.73 -4.93
C PHE A 148 -6.36 10.68 -3.90
N SER A 149 -7.62 10.73 -3.45
CA SER A 149 -8.17 9.73 -2.52
C SER A 149 -8.17 8.31 -3.09
N GLN A 150 -8.21 8.18 -4.42
CA GLN A 150 -8.20 6.90 -5.15
C GLN A 150 -6.81 6.54 -5.69
N LEU A 151 -5.73 7.20 -5.21
CA LEU A 151 -4.41 7.05 -5.80
C LEU A 151 -3.95 5.58 -5.91
N THR A 152 -4.12 4.79 -4.84
CA THR A 152 -3.75 3.37 -4.81
C THR A 152 -4.49 2.56 -5.87
N GLN A 153 -5.82 2.75 -5.98
CA GLN A 153 -6.63 2.10 -7.02
C GLN A 153 -6.19 2.54 -8.42
N ARG A 154 -5.91 3.83 -8.63
CA ARG A 154 -5.48 4.32 -9.94
C ARG A 154 -4.09 3.82 -10.34
N ILE A 155 -3.20 3.51 -9.39
CA ILE A 155 -1.95 2.80 -9.68
C ILE A 155 -2.25 1.39 -10.20
N GLU A 156 -3.18 0.67 -9.57
CA GLU A 156 -3.59 -0.68 -10.01
C GLU A 156 -4.21 -0.68 -11.42
N GLU A 157 -5.02 0.32 -11.73
CA GLU A 157 -5.65 0.50 -13.04
C GLU A 157 -4.64 0.82 -14.15
N ASP A 158 -3.43 1.26 -13.79
CA ASP A 158 -2.33 1.58 -14.70
C ASP A 158 -2.77 2.45 -15.90
N PRO A 159 -3.44 3.60 -15.70
CA PRO A 159 -3.98 4.41 -16.80
C PRO A 159 -2.88 4.99 -17.70
N ALA A 160 -1.67 5.17 -17.15
CA ALA A 160 -0.50 5.57 -17.91
C ALA A 160 0.16 4.39 -18.66
N GLY A 161 -0.26 3.15 -18.42
CA GLY A 161 0.25 1.92 -19.02
C GLY A 161 1.70 1.60 -18.65
N LEU A 162 2.22 2.16 -17.55
CA LEU A 162 3.62 2.01 -17.15
C LEU A 162 3.91 0.60 -16.64
N ALA A 163 3.03 0.03 -15.80
CA ALA A 163 3.17 -1.35 -15.34
C ALA A 163 3.09 -2.34 -16.52
N GLY A 164 2.20 -2.09 -17.48
CA GLY A 164 2.12 -2.85 -18.73
C GLY A 164 3.35 -2.69 -19.63
N ARG A 165 4.00 -1.53 -19.66
CA ARG A 165 5.28 -1.36 -20.37
C ARG A 165 6.42 -2.12 -19.68
N VAL A 166 6.50 -2.07 -18.35
CA VAL A 166 7.45 -2.88 -17.57
C VAL A 166 7.28 -4.35 -17.91
N GLU A 167 6.04 -4.86 -17.91
CA GLU A 167 5.74 -6.24 -18.29
C GLU A 167 6.25 -6.59 -19.71
N LYS A 168 6.02 -5.70 -20.68
CA LYS A 168 6.43 -5.90 -22.07
C LYS A 168 7.93 -6.02 -22.23
N VAL A 169 8.71 -5.17 -21.55
CA VAL A 169 10.18 -5.16 -21.66
C VAL A 169 10.86 -6.17 -20.73
N SER A 170 10.12 -6.74 -19.77
CA SER A 170 10.65 -7.65 -18.76
C SER A 170 9.77 -8.90 -18.60
N SER A 171 8.93 -8.97 -17.56
CA SER A 171 8.05 -10.12 -17.27
C SER A 171 6.80 -9.72 -16.47
N LEU A 172 5.83 -10.64 -16.41
CA LEU A 172 4.64 -10.49 -15.56
C LEU A 172 5.00 -10.42 -14.08
N ARG A 173 5.97 -11.21 -13.62
CA ARG A 173 6.44 -11.15 -12.25
C ARG A 173 7.07 -9.80 -11.92
N LEU A 174 7.81 -9.20 -12.85
CA LEU A 174 8.42 -7.88 -12.67
C LEU A 174 7.41 -6.73 -12.76
N ARG A 175 6.27 -6.91 -13.44
CA ARG A 175 5.12 -6.00 -13.28
C ARG A 175 4.64 -5.94 -11.84
N HIS A 176 4.52 -7.09 -11.16
CA HIS A 176 4.12 -7.10 -9.76
C HIS A 176 5.21 -6.53 -8.85
N LEU A 177 6.49 -6.72 -9.17
CA LEU A 177 7.57 -6.05 -8.44
C LEU A 177 7.49 -4.52 -8.56
N PHE A 178 7.16 -4.01 -9.75
CA PHE A 178 6.90 -2.59 -9.96
C PHE A 178 5.71 -2.09 -9.14
N LEU A 179 4.57 -2.78 -9.17
CA LEU A 179 3.36 -2.39 -8.43
C LEU A 179 3.57 -2.45 -6.91
N LEU A 180 4.25 -3.48 -6.41
CA LEU A 180 4.70 -3.54 -5.02
C LEU A 180 5.47 -2.27 -4.66
N ALA A 181 6.50 -1.94 -5.45
CA ALA A 181 7.34 -0.80 -5.16
C ALA A 181 6.61 0.52 -5.27
N ALA A 182 5.64 0.65 -6.18
CA ALA A 182 4.77 1.82 -6.29
C ALA A 182 3.95 2.06 -5.02
N HIS A 183 3.35 1.01 -4.44
CA HIS A 183 2.66 1.14 -3.16
C HIS A 183 3.62 1.49 -2.02
N VAL A 184 4.80 0.87 -1.98
CA VAL A 184 5.84 1.21 -1.00
C VAL A 184 6.30 2.67 -1.11
N GLY A 185 6.43 3.18 -2.33
CA GLY A 185 6.77 4.59 -2.60
C GLY A 185 5.68 5.55 -2.12
N ILE A 186 4.40 5.21 -2.31
CA ILE A 186 3.27 5.98 -1.77
C ILE A 186 3.40 6.09 -0.25
N GLU A 187 3.59 4.98 0.45
CA GLU A 187 3.69 4.98 1.91
C GLU A 187 4.89 5.80 2.40
N ALA A 188 6.06 5.65 1.75
CA ALA A 188 7.24 6.42 2.08
C ALA A 188 7.01 7.94 1.91
N ALA A 189 6.41 8.34 0.79
CA ALA A 189 6.05 9.73 0.55
C ALA A 189 4.99 10.22 1.54
N ALA A 190 4.01 9.40 1.90
CA ALA A 190 2.97 9.77 2.86
C ALA A 190 3.53 9.95 4.28
N LEU A 191 4.56 9.21 4.66
CA LEU A 191 5.26 9.38 5.95
C LEU A 191 6.18 10.60 6.00
N THR A 192 6.59 11.15 4.85
CA THR A 192 7.55 12.27 4.77
C THR A 192 6.99 13.65 5.20
N PRO A 193 5.77 14.10 4.81
CA PRO A 193 5.23 15.39 5.24
C PRO A 193 4.69 15.37 6.68
N SER A 194 4.72 16.54 7.32
CA SER A 194 4.29 16.84 8.69
C SER A 194 2.77 16.96 8.88
N GLY A 195 1.98 16.21 8.11
CA GLY A 195 0.51 16.16 8.28
C GLY A 195 0.10 15.31 9.48
N ASP A 196 -0.97 15.68 10.18
CA ASP A 196 -1.43 14.99 11.40
C ASP A 196 -1.98 13.56 11.15
N LEU A 197 -2.22 13.20 9.88
CA LEU A 197 -2.75 11.88 9.52
C LEU A 197 -1.62 10.90 9.22
N THR A 198 -1.66 9.76 9.90
CA THR A 198 -0.83 8.60 9.60
C THR A 198 -1.54 7.82 8.49
N PRO A 199 -0.90 7.56 7.33
CA PRO A 199 -1.51 6.80 6.25
C PRO A 199 -1.82 5.37 6.73
N ILE A 200 -2.96 4.83 6.29
CA ILE A 200 -3.25 3.40 6.44
C ILE A 200 -2.56 2.69 5.28
N PRO A 201 -1.60 1.77 5.54
CA PRO A 201 -0.87 1.13 4.48
C PRO A 201 -1.79 0.33 3.59
N ALA A 202 -1.52 0.31 2.28
CA ALA A 202 -2.16 -0.57 1.32
C ALA A 202 -1.74 -2.05 1.53
N THR A 203 -2.00 -2.58 2.73
CA THR A 203 -1.47 -3.85 3.25
C THR A 203 -1.79 -5.02 2.34
N GLU A 204 -3.02 -5.09 1.84
CA GLU A 204 -3.46 -6.13 0.91
C GLU A 204 -2.77 -6.01 -0.46
N LEU A 205 -2.58 -4.81 -0.99
CA LEU A 205 -1.93 -4.58 -2.29
C LEU A 205 -0.42 -4.85 -2.21
N ILE A 206 0.24 -4.39 -1.14
CA ILE A 206 1.65 -4.70 -0.88
C ILE A 206 1.83 -6.21 -0.77
N GLY A 207 0.99 -6.90 0.00
CA GLY A 207 1.08 -8.35 0.14
C GLY A 207 0.79 -9.10 -1.15
N LYS A 208 -0.29 -8.75 -1.87
CA LYS A 208 -0.62 -9.32 -3.17
C LYS A 208 0.56 -9.23 -4.13
N HIS A 209 1.08 -8.02 -4.35
CA HIS A 209 2.14 -7.81 -5.32
C HIS A 209 3.47 -8.40 -4.90
N ALA A 210 3.79 -8.41 -3.61
CA ALA A 210 4.99 -9.07 -3.13
C ALA A 210 4.91 -10.60 -3.30
N THR A 211 3.78 -11.21 -2.99
CA THR A 211 3.55 -12.64 -3.20
C THR A 211 3.67 -12.99 -4.69
N LEU A 212 2.98 -12.26 -5.57
CA LEU A 212 3.02 -12.49 -7.02
C LEU A 212 4.41 -12.21 -7.62
N ALA A 213 5.17 -11.27 -7.06
CA ALA A 213 6.57 -11.02 -7.43
C ALA A 213 7.54 -12.09 -6.90
N GLY A 214 7.09 -13.02 -6.05
CA GLY A 214 7.93 -14.05 -5.43
C GLY A 214 8.91 -13.48 -4.40
N ILE A 215 8.49 -12.43 -3.69
CA ILE A 215 9.21 -11.85 -2.57
C ILE A 215 8.80 -12.58 -1.28
N PRO A 216 9.75 -13.16 -0.51
CA PRO A 216 9.44 -13.80 0.76
C PRO A 216 8.74 -12.85 1.74
N GLU A 217 7.73 -13.36 2.45
CA GLU A 217 6.95 -12.61 3.44
C GLU A 217 7.79 -11.80 4.43
N PRO A 218 8.87 -12.35 5.03
CA PRO A 218 9.68 -11.58 5.98
C PRO A 218 10.30 -10.29 5.41
N LEU A 219 10.42 -10.17 4.08
CA LEU A 219 10.97 -8.97 3.45
C LEU A 219 9.92 -7.88 3.21
N TRP A 220 8.66 -8.25 2.93
CA TRP A 220 7.62 -7.29 2.57
C TRP A 220 6.63 -7.01 3.69
N ARG A 221 6.46 -7.93 4.65
CA ARG A 221 5.55 -7.75 5.78
C ARG A 221 5.82 -6.49 6.62
N PRO A 222 7.08 -6.09 6.89
CA PRO A 222 7.34 -4.83 7.58
C PRO A 222 6.89 -3.59 6.80
N LEU A 223 6.86 -3.67 5.47
CA LEU A 223 6.42 -2.59 4.58
C LEU A 223 4.89 -2.46 4.51
N SER A 224 4.17 -3.49 4.98
CA SER A 224 2.70 -3.52 4.98
C SER A 224 2.11 -3.12 6.35
N ARG A 225 2.87 -2.40 7.18
CA ARG A 225 2.51 -2.09 8.57
C ARG A 225 2.86 -0.65 8.90
N VAL A 226 2.11 -0.05 9.80
CA VAL A 226 2.50 1.23 10.42
C VAL A 226 3.32 0.93 11.67
N GLY A 227 4.54 1.46 11.74
CA GLY A 227 5.35 1.40 12.96
C GLY A 227 4.63 2.05 14.16
N SER A 228 5.01 1.68 15.38
CA SER A 228 4.48 2.32 16.58
C SER A 228 5.39 3.48 17.03
N GLY A 229 4.78 4.55 17.55
CA GLY A 229 5.50 5.70 18.11
C GLY A 229 5.51 6.93 17.19
N ALA A 230 6.51 7.80 17.39
CA ALA A 230 6.64 9.06 16.66
C ALA A 230 6.86 8.83 15.16
N ARG A 231 6.39 9.76 14.32
CA ARG A 231 6.43 9.66 12.85
C ARG A 231 7.85 9.50 12.31
N GLU A 232 8.82 10.17 12.92
CA GLU A 232 10.24 10.08 12.55
C GLU A 232 10.77 8.66 12.75
N LYS A 233 10.35 8.01 13.84
CA LYS A 233 10.68 6.61 14.11
C LYS A 233 10.00 5.68 13.11
N GLN A 234 8.72 5.91 12.81
CA GLN A 234 7.98 5.14 11.80
C GLN A 234 8.66 5.25 10.43
N LEU A 235 9.04 6.46 10.01
CA LEU A 235 9.75 6.70 8.76
C LEU A 235 11.12 6.01 8.75
N GLY A 236 11.89 6.08 9.83
CA GLY A 236 13.17 5.40 9.96
C GLY A 236 13.04 3.86 9.86
N GLU A 237 12.08 3.27 10.58
CA GLU A 237 11.78 1.84 10.51
C GLU A 237 11.35 1.43 9.08
N TYR A 238 10.52 2.26 8.43
CA TYR A 238 10.08 2.02 7.06
C TYR A 238 11.24 2.06 6.06
N GLN A 239 12.11 3.07 6.15
CA GLN A 239 13.30 3.20 5.29
C GLN A 239 14.28 2.03 5.47
N VAL A 240 14.45 1.54 6.70
CA VAL A 240 15.26 0.34 6.97
C VAL A 240 14.66 -0.90 6.29
N ALA A 241 13.34 -1.07 6.33
CA ALA A 241 12.66 -2.17 5.64
C ALA A 241 12.81 -2.08 4.12
N VAL A 242 12.68 -0.87 3.54
CA VAL A 242 12.90 -0.64 2.10
C VAL A 242 14.34 -1.00 1.71
N ALA A 243 15.33 -0.48 2.44
CA ALA A 243 16.74 -0.76 2.18
C ALA A 243 17.08 -2.25 2.32
N HIS A 244 16.46 -2.94 3.28
CA HIS A 244 16.63 -4.38 3.45
C HIS A 244 16.11 -5.17 2.23
N LEU A 245 14.92 -4.83 1.72
CA LEU A 245 14.36 -5.42 0.51
C LEU A 245 15.25 -5.13 -0.71
N GLU A 246 15.65 -3.87 -0.95
CA GLU A 246 16.53 -3.49 -2.05
C GLU A 246 17.86 -4.25 -2.02
N SER A 247 18.50 -4.32 -0.85
CA SER A 247 19.77 -5.04 -0.68
C SER A 247 19.63 -6.53 -0.97
N THR A 248 18.47 -7.12 -0.62
CA THR A 248 18.18 -8.53 -0.87
C THR A 248 17.93 -8.78 -2.35
N LEU A 249 17.21 -7.90 -3.04
CA LEU A 249 17.04 -7.94 -4.50
C LEU A 249 18.41 -7.85 -5.19
N ALA A 250 19.23 -6.87 -4.82
CA ALA A 250 20.57 -6.71 -5.38
C ALA A 250 21.42 -7.98 -5.21
N LYS A 251 21.42 -8.59 -4.02
CA LYS A 251 22.14 -9.85 -3.75
C LYS A 251 21.58 -11.03 -4.54
N ARG A 252 20.26 -11.22 -4.54
CA ARG A 252 19.59 -12.35 -5.20
C ARG A 252 19.92 -12.40 -6.69
N TYR A 253 19.93 -11.25 -7.36
CA TYR A 253 20.16 -11.21 -8.79
C TYR A 253 21.66 -11.09 -9.15
N ASN A 254 22.49 -10.42 -8.35
CA ASN A 254 23.95 -10.47 -8.56
C ASN A 254 24.53 -11.88 -8.31
N ALA A 255 23.97 -12.66 -7.39
CA ALA A 255 24.36 -14.07 -7.18
C ALA A 255 23.97 -14.98 -8.36
N GLY A 256 22.90 -14.63 -9.10
CA GLY A 256 22.46 -15.34 -10.30
C GLY A 256 23.42 -15.23 -11.48
N ALA A 257 24.32 -14.24 -11.50
CA ALA A 257 25.43 -14.16 -12.46
C ALA A 257 26.61 -15.11 -12.13
N GLY A 258 26.57 -15.79 -10.97
CA GLY A 258 27.69 -16.60 -10.47
C GLY A 258 27.35 -18.02 -10.00
N LYS A 259 26.09 -18.38 -9.73
CA LYS A 259 25.67 -19.77 -9.45
C LYS A 259 24.14 -19.85 -9.28
N LEU A 260 23.51 -20.86 -9.90
CA LEU A 260 22.14 -21.28 -9.57
C LEU A 260 22.06 -21.62 -8.08
N ILE A 261 21.37 -20.80 -7.29
CA ILE A 261 20.85 -21.24 -5.99
C ILE A 261 19.42 -21.72 -6.24
N HIS A 262 19.26 -23.04 -6.35
CA HIS A 262 17.97 -23.71 -6.20
C HIS A 262 17.45 -23.42 -4.77
N ILE A 263 16.56 -22.43 -4.64
CA ILE A 263 15.69 -22.38 -3.45
C ILE A 263 14.50 -23.28 -3.78
N LEU A 264 14.55 -24.49 -3.25
CA LEU A 264 13.48 -25.47 -3.27
C LEU A 264 12.22 -24.85 -2.64
N PHE A 265 11.21 -24.65 -3.47
CA PHE A 265 9.82 -24.52 -3.07
C PHE A 265 9.35 -25.93 -2.67
N LEU A 266 9.25 -26.22 -1.37
CA LEU A 266 8.59 -27.44 -0.90
C LEU A 266 7.11 -27.11 -0.65
N PRO A 267 6.15 -27.75 -1.35
CA PRO A 267 4.74 -27.66 -1.01
C PRO A 267 4.49 -28.48 0.27
N GLY A 268 3.57 -28.01 1.10
CA GLY A 268 3.25 -28.63 2.38
C GLY A 268 2.87 -30.10 2.28
N THR A 269 3.34 -30.89 3.24
CA THR A 269 2.68 -32.11 3.67
C THR A 269 2.48 -32.00 5.17
N GLY A 270 1.23 -31.80 5.57
CA GLY A 270 0.81 -31.97 6.95
C GLY A 270 0.93 -33.45 7.33
N THR A 271 1.55 -33.72 8.47
CA THR A 271 1.29 -34.92 9.26
C THR A 271 1.35 -34.53 10.73
N ILE A 272 0.17 -34.52 11.35
CA ILE A 272 0.02 -34.54 12.81
C ILE A 272 0.55 -35.90 13.28
N PRO A 273 1.52 -35.98 14.19
CA PRO A 273 1.92 -37.28 14.72
C PRO A 273 0.84 -37.82 15.65
N ALA A 274 0.32 -38.97 15.26
CA ALA A 274 -0.54 -39.82 16.08
C ALA A 274 0.16 -40.15 17.40
N LYS A 275 -0.60 -40.01 18.49
CA LYS A 275 -0.22 -40.40 19.85
C LYS A 275 -0.08 -41.93 19.89
N ALA A 276 1.16 -42.41 19.96
CA ALA A 276 1.45 -43.83 20.16
C ALA A 276 1.43 -44.16 21.66
N ASP A 277 0.59 -45.12 22.01
CA ASP A 277 0.62 -45.83 23.29
C ASP A 277 1.98 -46.49 23.53
N SER A 278 2.51 -46.36 24.75
CA SER A 278 3.43 -47.37 25.29
C SER A 278 3.07 -47.69 26.74
N LYS A 279 2.58 -48.92 26.94
CA LYS A 279 2.56 -49.62 28.22
C LYS A 279 3.87 -50.42 28.35
N SER A 280 4.45 -50.37 29.56
CA SER A 280 5.21 -51.46 30.24
C SER A 280 6.58 -51.82 29.64
N ALA A 281 7.69 -52.07 30.36
CA ALA A 281 7.87 -52.53 31.74
C ALA A 281 9.32 -52.31 32.23
N LYS A 282 9.47 -52.02 33.54
CA LYS A 282 10.40 -52.62 34.55
C LYS A 282 11.93 -52.63 34.35
N PRO A 283 12.77 -52.76 35.41
CA PRO A 283 12.69 -53.70 36.56
C PRO A 283 11.81 -53.29 37.74
#